data_AF-A0A1B6K6Y7-F1
#
_entry.id   AF-A0A1B6K6Y7-F1
#
_cell.length_a   1.000
_cell.length_b   1.000
_cell.length_c   1.000
_cell.angle_alpha   90.00
_cell.angle_beta   90.00
_cell.angle_gamma   90.00
#
_symmetry.space_group_name_H-M   'P 1'
#
loop_
_entity.id
_entity.type
_entity.pdbx_description
1 polymer ?
#
loop_
_entity_poly.entity_id
_entity_poly.type
_entity_poly.pdbx_seq_one_letter_code
_entity_poly.pdbx_strand_id
1 'polypeptide(L)'
;IYESPADVDLWSGGVSERPLPGSMIGPTFGCIIATQFSYARRGDRFWYELPNQPSSFTPEQLQEIRKVKLARVICDNTDLIDTIQVYPMVLADHEINPRVPCRSGVLPSLDLTKWADFSGSPTGQGAFNTPVTGTAFDPLLGKK
;
A
#
# COMPACT_ATOMS: atom_id res chain seq x y z
N ILE A 1 -25.15 33.58 -5.46
CA ILE A 1 -23.78 33.13 -5.83
C ILE A 1 -23.84 32.26 -7.07
N TYR A 2 -24.61 31.16 -7.09
CA TYR A 2 -24.95 30.45 -8.35
C TYR A 2 -26.42 30.67 -8.72
N GLU A 3 -26.73 30.65 -10.02
CA GLU A 3 -28.09 30.77 -10.56
C GLU A 3 -28.74 29.39 -10.73
N SER A 4 -27.97 28.37 -11.15
CA SER A 4 -28.41 26.98 -11.29
C SER A 4 -27.50 26.00 -10.52
N PRO A 5 -28.02 24.84 -10.05
CA PRO A 5 -27.19 23.76 -9.52
C PRO A 5 -26.13 23.24 -10.49
N ALA A 6 -26.34 23.38 -11.81
CA ALA A 6 -25.37 22.99 -12.83
C ALA A 6 -24.13 23.89 -12.86
N ASP A 7 -24.22 25.11 -12.30
CA ASP A 7 -23.11 26.07 -12.25
C ASP A 7 -22.25 25.88 -10.99
N VAL A 8 -22.67 25.00 -10.08
CA VAL A 8 -21.96 24.77 -8.81
C VAL A 8 -20.65 24.04 -9.09
N ASP A 9 -19.55 24.63 -8.64
CA ASP A 9 -18.23 24.01 -8.71
C ASP A 9 -18.24 22.64 -8.01
N LEU A 10 -17.61 21.64 -8.63
CA LEU A 10 -17.58 20.26 -8.12
C LEU A 10 -17.10 20.20 -6.66
N TRP A 11 -16.09 21.00 -6.30
CA TRP A 11 -15.61 21.04 -4.92
C TRP A 11 -16.68 21.55 -3.95
N SER A 12 -17.25 22.72 -4.24
CA SER A 12 -18.30 23.36 -3.46
C SER A 12 -19.52 22.46 -3.30
N GLY A 13 -19.96 21.81 -4.38
CA GLY A 13 -21.05 20.85 -4.35
C GLY A 13 -20.71 19.62 -3.52
N GLY A 14 -19.57 18.99 -3.79
CA GLY A 14 -19.17 17.71 -3.17
C GLY A 14 -18.96 17.80 -1.65
N VAL A 15 -18.37 18.88 -1.13
CA VAL A 15 -18.22 19.08 0.34
C VAL A 15 -19.53 19.48 1.03
N SER A 16 -20.51 19.96 0.27
CA SER A 16 -21.82 20.37 0.79
C SER A 16 -22.81 19.21 0.89
N GLU A 17 -22.50 18.06 0.33
CA GLU A 17 -23.35 16.86 0.40
C GLU A 17 -23.40 16.27 1.82
N ARG A 18 -24.53 15.65 2.16
CA ARG A 18 -24.64 14.89 3.40
C ARG A 18 -23.76 13.63 3.31
N PRO A 19 -22.93 13.35 4.33
CA PRO A 19 -22.12 12.14 4.33
C PRO A 19 -22.96 10.85 4.28
N LEU A 20 -22.41 9.82 3.63
CA LEU A 20 -22.99 8.47 3.69
C LEU A 20 -22.87 7.89 5.12
N PRO A 21 -23.72 6.93 5.52
CA PRO A 21 -23.61 6.28 6.82
C PRO A 21 -22.21 5.69 7.07
N GLY A 22 -21.56 6.09 8.15
CA GLY A 22 -20.19 5.66 8.49
C GLY A 22 -19.07 6.29 7.63
N SER A 23 -19.38 7.29 6.81
CA SER A 23 -18.44 8.00 5.94
C SER A 23 -18.29 9.46 6.37
N MET A 24 -17.19 10.09 5.97
CA MET A 24 -17.00 11.55 6.06
C MET A 24 -17.33 12.29 4.76
N ILE A 25 -17.67 11.57 3.70
CA ILE A 25 -17.92 12.12 2.36
C ILE A 25 -19.31 11.73 1.83
N GLY A 26 -19.89 12.62 1.03
CA GLY A 26 -21.18 12.42 0.36
C GLY A 26 -21.09 11.49 -0.87
N PRO A 27 -22.24 11.17 -1.50
CA PRO A 27 -22.33 10.25 -2.63
C PRO A 27 -21.43 10.59 -3.82
N THR A 28 -21.34 11.87 -4.21
CA THR A 28 -20.58 12.29 -5.40
C THR A 28 -19.09 12.07 -5.20
N PHE A 29 -18.53 12.58 -4.11
CA PHE A 29 -17.13 12.33 -3.77
C PHE A 29 -16.87 10.87 -3.43
N GLY A 30 -17.81 10.16 -2.81
CA GLY A 30 -17.72 8.71 -2.60
C GLY A 30 -17.51 7.97 -3.92
N CYS A 31 -18.31 8.26 -4.94
CA CYS A 31 -18.19 7.68 -6.28
C CYS A 31 -16.85 8.03 -6.95
N ILE A 32 -16.51 9.32 -7.00
CA ILE A 32 -15.28 9.79 -7.66
C ILE A 32 -14.04 9.18 -7.00
N ILE A 33 -13.92 9.32 -5.67
CA ILE A 33 -12.76 8.83 -4.91
C ILE A 33 -12.65 7.31 -5.06
N ALA A 34 -13.74 6.56 -4.84
CA ALA A 34 -13.71 5.11 -4.96
C ALA A 34 -13.31 4.66 -6.36
N THR A 35 -13.84 5.30 -7.41
CA THR A 35 -13.51 5.00 -8.81
C THR A 35 -12.02 5.23 -9.07
N GLN A 36 -11.48 6.38 -8.65
CA GLN A 36 -10.06 6.70 -8.86
C GLN A 36 -9.14 5.73 -8.11
N PHE A 37 -9.42 5.40 -6.84
CA PHE A 37 -8.63 4.41 -6.10
C PHE A 37 -8.76 3.00 -6.72
N SER A 38 -9.91 2.67 -7.30
CA SER A 38 -10.12 1.42 -8.04
C SER A 38 -9.23 1.32 -9.27
N TYR A 39 -9.14 2.40 -10.05
CA TYR A 39 -8.26 2.46 -11.22
C TYR A 39 -6.80 2.48 -10.83
N ALA A 40 -6.41 3.22 -9.79
CA ALA A 40 -5.04 3.22 -9.28
C ALA A 40 -4.59 1.81 -8.86
N ARG A 41 -5.43 1.08 -8.12
CA ARG A 41 -5.13 -0.30 -7.71
C ARG A 41 -5.02 -1.27 -8.88
N ARG A 42 -5.97 -1.23 -9.83
CA ARG A 42 -6.00 -2.19 -10.95
C ARG A 42 -4.99 -1.87 -12.07
N GLY A 43 -4.65 -0.60 -12.24
CA GLY A 43 -3.70 -0.13 -13.25
C GLY A 43 -2.24 -0.25 -12.82
N ASP A 44 -1.97 -0.50 -11.54
CA ASP A 44 -0.62 -0.63 -11.02
C ASP A 44 -0.07 -2.06 -11.19
N ARG A 45 0.89 -2.21 -12.12
CA ARG A 45 1.61 -3.46 -12.34
C ARG A 45 2.40 -3.92 -11.11
N PHE A 46 2.76 -3.00 -10.22
CA PHE A 46 3.50 -3.26 -8.98
C PHE A 46 2.60 -3.28 -7.74
N TRP A 47 1.27 -3.36 -7.91
CA TRP A 47 0.36 -3.49 -6.78
C TRP A 47 0.78 -4.66 -5.90
N TYR A 48 1.00 -4.41 -4.60
CA TYR A 48 1.67 -5.35 -3.70
C TYR A 48 0.94 -6.69 -3.52
N GLU A 49 -0.36 -6.76 -3.78
CA GLU A 49 -1.14 -8.00 -3.70
C GLU A 49 -1.31 -8.72 -5.05
N LEU A 50 -0.79 -8.15 -6.15
CA LEU A 50 -0.94 -8.73 -7.47
C LEU A 50 -0.11 -10.02 -7.56
N PRO A 51 -0.73 -11.20 -7.76
CA PRO A 51 0.00 -12.46 -7.80
C PRO A 51 0.60 -12.72 -9.20
N ASN A 52 1.52 -13.68 -9.27
CA ASN A 52 2.07 -14.22 -10.52
C ASN A 52 2.78 -13.21 -11.43
N GLN A 53 3.36 -12.15 -10.85
CA GLN A 53 4.22 -11.21 -11.55
C GLN A 53 5.69 -11.39 -11.10
N PRO A 54 6.67 -11.04 -11.94
CA PRO A 54 8.08 -11.04 -11.53
C PRO A 54 8.38 -10.15 -10.31
N SER A 55 7.54 -9.13 -10.08
CA SER A 55 7.63 -8.21 -8.94
C SER A 55 6.70 -8.57 -7.77
N SER A 56 5.99 -9.70 -7.83
CA SER A 56 5.12 -10.12 -6.74
C SER A 56 5.93 -10.50 -5.50
N PHE A 57 5.43 -10.11 -4.33
CA PHE A 57 5.95 -10.61 -3.06
C PHE A 57 5.67 -12.11 -2.91
N THR A 58 6.53 -12.82 -2.18
CA THR A 58 6.23 -14.20 -1.76
C THR A 58 5.04 -14.22 -0.79
N PRO A 59 4.34 -15.35 -0.61
CA PRO A 59 3.25 -15.45 0.36
C PRO A 59 3.66 -15.04 1.79
N GLU A 60 4.87 -15.39 2.20
CA GLU A 60 5.43 -15.05 3.51
C GLU A 60 5.68 -13.54 3.64
N GLN A 61 6.28 -12.93 2.62
CA GLN A 61 6.48 -11.48 2.55
C GLN A 61 5.14 -10.73 2.55
N LEU A 62 4.14 -11.22 1.83
CA LEU A 62 2.81 -10.61 1.80
C LEU A 62 2.09 -10.71 3.15
N GLN A 63 2.25 -11.82 3.87
CA GLN A 63 1.71 -11.97 5.23
C GLN A 63 2.35 -10.96 6.20
N GLU A 64 3.65 -10.73 6.04
CA GLU A 64 4.40 -9.73 6.79
C GLU A 64 3.93 -8.30 6.52
N ILE A 65 3.62 -7.95 5.27
CA ILE A 65 3.04 -6.64 4.92
C ILE A 65 1.62 -6.49 5.50
N ARG A 66 0.78 -7.53 5.40
CA ARG A 66 -0.64 -7.47 5.82
C ARG A 66 -0.85 -7.26 7.32
N LYS A 67 0.10 -7.66 8.16
CA LYS A 67 -0.01 -7.45 9.62
C LYS A 67 0.37 -6.03 10.04
N VAL A 68 1.06 -5.26 9.19
CA VAL A 68 1.51 -3.90 9.53
C VAL A 68 0.32 -2.99 9.79
N LYS A 69 0.38 -2.23 10.87
CA LYS A 69 -0.57 -1.16 11.21
C LYS A 69 0.15 0.19 11.15
N LEU A 70 -0.55 1.26 10.79
CA LEU A 70 0.01 2.62 10.85
C LEU A 70 0.53 2.96 12.27
N ALA A 71 -0.14 2.45 13.31
CA ALA A 71 0.32 2.57 14.69
C ALA A 71 1.73 2.02 14.89
N ARG A 72 2.05 0.87 14.29
CA ARG A 72 3.39 0.27 14.37
C ARG A 72 4.42 1.15 13.66
N VAL A 73 4.11 1.64 12.48
CA VAL A 73 4.99 2.53 11.72
C VAL A 73 5.32 3.79 12.52
N ILE A 74 4.33 4.38 13.20
CA ILE A 74 4.56 5.55 14.06
C ILE A 74 5.44 5.20 15.25
N CYS A 75 5.15 4.10 15.96
CA CYS A 75 5.95 3.63 17.09
C CYS A 75 7.43 3.38 16.71
N ASP A 76 7.69 2.85 15.52
CA ASP A 76 9.05 2.51 15.08
C ASP A 76 9.88 3.72 14.67
N ASN A 77 9.23 4.85 14.36
CA ASN A 77 9.88 6.04 13.79
C ASN A 77 9.76 7.28 14.69
N THR A 78 9.37 7.12 15.97
CA THR A 78 9.25 8.23 16.91
C THR A 78 9.78 7.86 18.29
N ASP A 79 10.53 8.78 18.91
CA ASP A 79 11.17 8.54 20.21
C ASP A 79 10.27 8.91 21.41
N LEU A 80 9.26 9.76 21.19
CA LEU A 80 8.42 10.34 22.25
C LEU A 80 7.08 9.62 22.44
N ILE A 81 6.78 8.61 21.63
CA ILE A 81 5.49 7.92 21.66
C ILE A 81 5.66 6.54 22.28
N ASP A 82 5.35 6.44 23.58
CA ASP A 82 5.36 5.15 24.29
C ASP A 82 4.04 4.39 24.16
N THR A 83 2.93 5.09 23.91
CA THR A 83 1.59 4.52 23.75
C THR A 83 0.83 5.17 22.60
N ILE A 84 0.06 4.37 21.86
CA ILE A 84 -0.71 4.84 20.70
C ILE A 84 -1.99 4.01 20.53
N GLN A 85 -3.02 4.60 19.92
CA GLN A 85 -4.23 3.90 19.51
C GLN A 85 -3.91 2.81 18.48
N VAL A 86 -4.61 1.66 18.55
CA VAL A 86 -4.43 0.57 17.59
C VAL A 86 -4.72 1.02 16.14
N TYR A 87 -5.72 1.88 15.97
CA TYR A 87 -6.10 2.50 14.69
C TYR A 87 -5.99 4.03 14.79
N PRO A 88 -4.84 4.64 14.42
CA PRO A 88 -4.60 6.08 14.61
C PRO A 88 -5.54 7.01 13.83
N MET A 89 -6.16 6.51 12.76
CA MET A 89 -7.10 7.28 11.92
C MET A 89 -8.57 7.11 12.35
N VAL A 90 -8.83 6.30 13.37
CA VAL A 90 -10.16 6.12 13.97
C VAL A 90 -10.20 6.94 15.26
N LEU A 91 -11.37 7.48 15.60
CA LEU A 91 -11.57 8.22 16.84
C LEU A 91 -11.12 7.38 18.05
N ALA A 92 -10.57 8.07 19.05
CA ALA A 92 -10.13 7.44 20.28
C ALA A 92 -11.34 6.90 21.04
N ASP A 93 -11.24 5.66 21.52
CA ASP A 93 -12.27 5.00 22.31
C ASP A 93 -11.61 4.01 23.26
N HIS A 94 -12.01 3.98 24.53
CA HIS A 94 -11.34 3.16 25.54
C HIS A 94 -11.61 1.65 25.38
N GLU A 95 -12.69 1.26 24.71
CA GLU A 95 -13.09 -0.14 24.54
C GLU A 95 -12.76 -0.64 23.13
N ILE A 96 -13.02 0.18 22.11
CA ILE A 96 -12.96 -0.21 20.69
C ILE A 96 -11.60 0.16 20.07
N ASN A 97 -10.99 1.27 20.47
CA ASN A 97 -9.72 1.75 19.92
C ASN A 97 -8.77 2.25 21.03
N PRO A 98 -8.46 1.39 22.02
CA PRO A 98 -7.67 1.80 23.17
C PRO A 98 -6.24 2.16 22.77
N ARG A 99 -5.61 3.00 23.61
CA ARG A 99 -4.17 3.18 23.55
C ARG A 99 -3.47 1.96 24.14
N VAL A 100 -2.45 1.48 23.41
CA VAL A 100 -1.62 0.36 23.83
C VAL A 100 -0.15 0.77 23.83
N PRO A 101 0.70 0.18 24.69
CA PRO A 101 2.13 0.44 24.66
C PRO A 101 2.77 -0.02 23.34
N CYS A 102 3.65 0.80 22.75
CA CYS A 102 4.35 0.48 21.50
C CYS A 102 5.20 -0.80 21.60
N ARG A 103 5.75 -1.06 22.79
CA ARG A 103 6.57 -2.25 23.10
C ARG A 103 5.74 -3.48 23.49
N SER A 104 4.41 -3.37 23.55
CA SER A 104 3.54 -4.51 23.80
C SER A 104 3.44 -5.42 22.57
N GLY A 105 3.05 -6.67 22.77
CA GLY A 105 2.79 -7.61 21.66
C GLY A 105 1.52 -7.33 20.84
N VAL A 106 0.77 -6.27 21.17
CA VAL A 106 -0.50 -5.93 20.49
C VAL A 106 -0.25 -5.36 19.08
N LEU A 107 0.86 -4.63 18.90
CA LEU A 107 1.26 -4.05 17.62
C LEU A 107 2.38 -4.90 16.99
N PRO A 108 2.05 -5.81 16.05
CA PRO A 108 3.05 -6.71 15.48
C PRO A 108 4.10 -5.94 14.68
N SER A 109 5.37 -6.25 14.92
CA SER A 109 6.50 -5.75 14.12
C SER A 109 6.61 -6.50 12.79
N LEU A 110 7.12 -5.82 11.77
CA LEU A 110 7.49 -6.43 10.49
C LEU A 110 8.74 -7.31 10.66
N ASP A 111 8.68 -8.58 10.26
CA ASP A 111 9.79 -9.52 10.25
C ASP A 111 10.48 -9.47 8.88
N LEU A 112 11.55 -8.67 8.82
CA LEU A 112 12.34 -8.49 7.61
C LEU A 112 13.21 -9.71 7.25
N THR A 113 13.26 -10.74 8.08
CA THR A 113 13.99 -11.98 7.73
C THR A 113 13.39 -12.67 6.51
N LYS A 114 12.13 -12.40 6.14
CA LYS A 114 11.49 -12.90 4.91
C LYS A 114 12.05 -12.27 3.62
N TRP A 115 12.89 -11.25 3.74
CA TRP A 115 13.62 -10.63 2.64
C TRP A 115 15.11 -10.96 2.66
N ALA A 116 15.55 -11.85 3.57
CA ALA A 116 16.95 -12.25 3.63
C ALA A 116 17.31 -13.17 2.46
N ASP A 117 18.23 -12.72 1.61
CA ASP A 117 18.85 -13.55 0.59
C ASP A 117 19.93 -14.42 1.24
N PHE A 118 19.62 -15.69 1.50
CA PHE A 118 20.63 -16.65 1.91
C PHE A 118 21.39 -17.14 0.67
N SER A 119 22.64 -16.71 0.51
CA SER A 119 23.54 -17.09 -0.59
C SER A 119 23.99 -18.58 -0.56
N GLY A 120 23.13 -19.50 -0.11
CA GLY A 120 23.51 -20.90 0.16
C GLY A 120 22.38 -21.93 0.25
N SER A 121 21.14 -21.64 -0.19
CA SER A 121 20.12 -22.69 -0.30
C SER A 121 20.20 -23.40 -1.66
N PRO A 122 20.42 -24.73 -1.72
CA PRO A 122 20.47 -25.48 -2.99
C PRO A 122 19.11 -25.75 -3.62
N THR A 123 18.02 -25.18 -3.11
CA THR A 123 16.65 -25.45 -3.60
C THR A 123 15.91 -24.17 -3.88
N GLY A 124 16.15 -23.65 -5.09
CA GLY A 124 15.47 -22.50 -5.66
C GLY A 124 15.78 -22.38 -7.15
N GLN A 125 15.52 -23.43 -7.92
CA GLN A 125 15.39 -23.32 -9.37
C GLN A 125 14.12 -22.50 -9.68
N GLY A 126 14.22 -21.18 -9.53
CA GLY A 126 13.34 -20.20 -10.13
C GLY A 126 14.09 -19.54 -11.29
N ALA A 127 14.07 -20.21 -12.44
CA ALA A 127 14.25 -19.68 -13.80
C ALA A 127 14.98 -18.31 -13.97
N PHE A 128 16.27 -18.24 -13.63
CA PHE A 128 17.15 -17.19 -14.17
C PHE A 128 18.51 -17.78 -14.55
N ASN A 129 18.50 -18.76 -15.44
CA ASN A 129 19.67 -19.19 -16.20
C ASN A 129 19.26 -19.38 -17.65
N THR A 130 18.91 -18.29 -18.33
CA THR A 130 19.20 -18.22 -19.76
C THR A 130 20.69 -17.92 -19.88
N PRO A 131 21.50 -18.78 -20.50
CA PRO A 131 22.85 -18.38 -20.86
C PRO A 131 22.70 -17.26 -21.87
N VAL A 132 23.04 -16.04 -21.48
CA VAL A 132 23.40 -15.01 -22.45
C VAL A 132 24.72 -15.49 -23.04
N THR A 133 24.65 -16.41 -24.00
CA THR A 133 25.71 -16.60 -24.97
C THR A 133 25.91 -15.23 -25.61
N GLY A 134 26.99 -14.56 -25.21
CA GLY A 134 27.42 -13.34 -25.85
C GLY A 134 27.59 -13.59 -27.34
N THR A 135 26.61 -13.16 -28.12
CA THR A 135 26.82 -12.89 -29.54
C THR A 135 27.55 -11.56 -29.59
N ALA A 136 28.79 -11.66 -30.06
CA ALA A 136 29.71 -10.57 -30.27
C ALA A 136 29.04 -9.35 -30.94
N PHE A 137 29.51 -8.18 -30.54
CA PHE A 137 29.31 -6.93 -31.26
C PHE A 137 29.86 -7.11 -32.68
N ASP A 138 28.99 -7.18 -33.69
CA ASP A 138 29.39 -7.17 -35.10
C ASP A 138 29.68 -5.71 -35.52
N PRO A 139 30.94 -5.32 -35.80
CA PRO A 139 31.29 -3.93 -36.10
C PRO A 139 30.86 -3.45 -37.50
N LEU A 140 30.14 -4.25 -38.30
CA LEU A 140 29.92 -3.96 -39.71
C LEU A 140 28.49 -3.59 -40.13
N LEU A 141 27.54 -3.43 -39.21
CA LEU A 141 26.26 -2.78 -39.52
C LEU A 141 26.24 -1.30 -39.11
N GLY A 142 27.03 -0.52 -39.83
CA GLY A 142 27.13 0.92 -39.67
C GLY A 142 27.52 1.64 -40.95
N LYS A 143 27.02 1.20 -42.12
CA LYS A 143 26.98 2.01 -43.36
C LYS A 143 25.81 1.59 -44.25
N LYS A 144 24.70 2.32 -44.16
CA LYS A 144 23.94 2.89 -45.28
C LYS A 144 22.94 3.90 -44.73
#